data_AF-A0A957WQ74-F1
#
_entry.id   AF-A0A957WQ74-F1
#
_cell.length_a   1.000
_cell.length_b   1.000
_cell.length_c   1.000
_cell.angle_alpha   90.00
_cell.angle_beta   90.00
_cell.angle_gamma   90.00
#
_symmetry.space_group_name_H-M   'P 1'
#
loop_
_entity.id
_entity.type
_entity.pdbx_description
1 polymer ?
#
loop_
_entity_poly.entity_id
_entity_poly.type
_entity_poly.pdbx_seq_one_letter_code
_entity_poly.pdbx_strand_id
1 'polypeptide(L)'
;MSKRIEEELRKALIQNGAMTKALFEYELAEYVDYWYEGLKADRNEFVFAVTENSGQTAMVLITKEKIIYVNEMARRKLSKIWGESYLSNMKMLIPGMAEQLAHNIIAVNGVTLATSWQSSQ
;
A
#
# COMPACT_ATOMS: atom_id res chain seq x y z
N MET A 1 -10.24 0.85 -18.16
CA MET A 1 -10.45 0.53 -16.73
C MET A 1 -9.32 1.11 -15.87
N SER A 2 -8.07 0.68 -16.09
CA SER A 2 -6.89 1.13 -15.33
C SER A 2 -6.77 2.65 -15.12
N LYS A 3 -7.04 3.49 -16.14
CA LYS A 3 -7.00 4.96 -15.98
C LYS A 3 -7.95 5.49 -14.90
N ARG A 4 -9.17 4.96 -14.80
CA ARG A 4 -10.14 5.35 -13.76
C ARG A 4 -9.63 4.95 -12.38
N ILE A 5 -9.13 3.72 -12.27
CA ILE A 5 -8.56 3.20 -11.03
C ILE A 5 -7.38 4.05 -10.58
N GLU A 6 -6.47 4.36 -11.51
CA GLU A 6 -5.33 5.24 -11.26
C GLU A 6 -5.76 6.61 -10.72
N GLU A 7 -6.81 7.23 -11.28
CA GLU A 7 -7.36 8.49 -10.77
C GLU A 7 -7.88 8.36 -9.34
N GLU A 8 -8.62 7.30 -9.03
CA GLU A 8 -9.14 7.05 -7.67
C GLU A 8 -8.01 6.77 -6.67
N LEU A 9 -6.99 6.01 -7.07
CA LEU A 9 -5.79 5.79 -6.27
C LEU A 9 -5.02 7.11 -6.04
N ARG A 10 -4.90 7.98 -7.05
CA ARG A 10 -4.27 9.31 -6.89
C ARG A 10 -5.07 10.18 -5.92
N LYS A 11 -6.40 10.19 -6.02
CA LYS A 11 -7.25 10.91 -5.06
C LYS A 11 -7.02 10.42 -3.64
N ALA A 12 -7.11 9.11 -3.41
CA ALA A 12 -6.98 8.51 -2.09
C ALA A 12 -5.55 8.64 -1.51
N LEU A 13 -4.52 8.32 -2.28
CA LEU A 13 -3.15 8.18 -1.76
C LEU A 13 -2.37 9.50 -1.81
N ILE A 14 -2.57 10.34 -2.83
CA ILE A 14 -1.79 11.58 -2.99
C ILE A 14 -2.59 12.81 -2.54
N GLN A 15 -3.88 12.88 -2.87
CA GLN A 15 -4.72 14.07 -2.63
C GLN A 15 -5.50 14.00 -1.30
N ASN A 16 -5.14 13.07 -0.43
CA ASN A 16 -5.77 12.86 0.87
C ASN A 16 -7.26 12.48 0.83
N GLY A 17 -7.75 11.92 -0.27
CA GLY A 17 -9.12 11.43 -0.40
C GLY A 17 -9.47 10.39 0.66
N ALA A 18 -10.75 10.32 1.02
CA ALA A 18 -11.24 9.37 2.02
C ALA A 18 -11.16 7.93 1.49
N MET A 19 -10.82 7.01 2.38
CA MET A 19 -10.84 5.57 2.11
C MET A 19 -11.94 4.88 2.91
N THR A 20 -12.48 3.80 2.37
CA THR A 20 -13.69 3.16 2.89
C THR A 20 -13.33 2.00 3.80
N LYS A 21 -13.76 2.06 5.07
CA LYS A 21 -13.51 0.98 6.04
C LYS A 21 -14.23 -0.33 5.66
N ALA A 22 -15.47 -0.24 5.19
CA ALA A 22 -16.24 -1.42 4.75
C ALA A 22 -15.55 -2.15 3.60
N LEU A 23 -14.89 -1.42 2.69
CA LEU A 23 -14.12 -2.03 1.60
C LEU A 23 -12.87 -2.77 2.12
N PHE A 24 -12.19 -2.21 3.13
CA PHE A 24 -11.11 -2.93 3.82
C PHE A 24 -11.62 -4.23 4.46
N GLU A 25 -12.74 -4.17 5.20
CA GLU A 25 -13.34 -5.32 5.87
C GLU A 25 -13.76 -6.40 4.88
N TYR A 26 -14.21 -5.99 3.70
CA TYR A 26 -14.67 -6.89 2.64
C TYR A 26 -13.53 -7.51 1.82
N GLU A 27 -12.52 -6.75 1.41
CA GLU A 27 -11.52 -7.22 0.43
C GLU A 27 -10.13 -7.49 1.01
N LEU A 28 -9.77 -6.90 2.15
CA LEU A 28 -8.39 -6.92 2.65
C LEU A 28 -8.23 -7.65 3.99
N ALA A 29 -9.24 -7.62 4.85
CA ALA A 29 -9.12 -8.08 6.23
C ALA A 29 -8.72 -9.56 6.35
N GLU A 30 -9.26 -10.44 5.49
CA GLU A 30 -8.97 -11.88 5.54
C GLU A 30 -7.55 -12.25 5.12
N TYR A 31 -6.87 -11.40 4.35
CA TYR A 31 -5.53 -11.66 3.82
C TYR A 31 -4.40 -11.11 4.69
N VAL A 32 -4.72 -10.37 5.76
CA VAL A 32 -3.72 -9.69 6.60
C VAL A 32 -2.69 -10.67 7.17
N ASP A 33 -3.13 -11.81 7.71
CA ASP A 33 -2.21 -12.81 8.27
C ASP A 33 -1.36 -13.47 7.18
N TYR A 34 -1.92 -13.72 5.99
CA TYR A 34 -1.18 -14.26 4.85
C TYR A 34 -0.06 -13.31 4.40
N TRP A 35 -0.36 -12.01 4.25
CA TRP A 35 0.65 -11.02 3.88
C TRP A 35 1.68 -10.78 4.98
N TYR A 36 1.31 -10.95 6.25
CA TYR A 36 2.28 -10.89 7.36
C TYR A 36 3.29 -12.05 7.31
N GLU A 37 2.87 -13.26 7.00
CA GLU A 37 3.81 -14.38 6.83
C GLU A 37 4.72 -14.18 5.60
N GLY A 38 4.17 -13.65 4.49
CA GLY A 38 4.98 -13.24 3.33
C GLY A 38 6.02 -12.16 3.66
N LEU A 39 5.62 -11.12 4.39
CA LEU A 39 6.52 -10.07 4.89
C LEU A 39 7.73 -10.65 5.64
N LYS A 40 7.50 -11.64 6.51
CA LYS A 40 8.56 -12.32 7.26
C LYS A 40 9.47 -13.16 6.36
N ALA A 41 8.90 -13.89 5.41
CA ALA A 41 9.66 -14.72 4.48
C ALA A 41 10.61 -13.87 3.60
N ASP A 42 10.11 -12.74 3.11
CA ASP A 42 10.84 -11.85 2.20
C ASP A 42 11.77 -10.87 2.92
N ARG A 43 11.77 -10.86 4.26
CA ARG A 43 12.54 -9.93 5.10
C ARG A 43 12.30 -8.44 4.77
N ASN A 44 11.08 -8.12 4.34
CA ASN A 44 10.68 -6.74 4.07
C ASN A 44 10.50 -5.97 5.41
N GLU A 45 10.62 -4.65 5.38
CA GLU A 45 10.41 -3.81 6.57
C GLU A 45 8.91 -3.64 6.87
N PHE A 46 8.10 -3.56 5.82
CA PHE A 46 6.64 -3.57 5.88
C PHE A 46 6.05 -4.03 4.56
N VAL A 47 4.78 -4.42 4.60
CA VAL A 47 3.95 -4.65 3.41
C VAL A 47 2.76 -3.71 3.46
N PHE A 48 2.34 -3.20 2.31
CA PHE A 48 1.05 -2.52 2.21
C PHE A 48 0.27 -3.04 1.01
N ALA A 49 -1.05 -3.13 1.16
CA ALA A 49 -1.96 -3.53 0.10
C ALA A 49 -2.99 -2.43 -0.13
N VAL A 50 -3.39 -2.25 -1.38
CA VAL A 50 -4.39 -1.28 -1.81
C VAL A 50 -5.41 -1.99 -2.69
N THR A 51 -6.67 -1.60 -2.56
CA THR A 51 -7.74 -2.03 -3.46
C THR A 51 -8.61 -0.86 -3.89
N GLU A 52 -9.26 -0.99 -5.03
CA GLU A 52 -10.28 -0.08 -5.55
C GLU A 52 -11.47 -0.90 -6.04
N ASN A 53 -12.67 -0.51 -5.61
CA ASN A 53 -13.90 -1.08 -6.10
C ASN A 53 -14.95 0.01 -6.24
N SER A 54 -15.49 0.17 -7.45
CA SER A 54 -16.63 1.06 -7.72
C SER A 54 -16.44 2.52 -7.25
N GLY A 55 -15.22 3.05 -7.33
CA GLY A 55 -14.83 4.40 -6.92
C GLY A 55 -14.43 4.52 -5.45
N GLN A 56 -14.43 3.41 -4.70
CA GLN A 56 -13.99 3.38 -3.31
C GLN A 56 -12.60 2.76 -3.23
N THR A 57 -11.76 3.32 -2.36
CA THR A 57 -10.39 2.84 -2.14
C THR A 57 -10.23 2.39 -0.69
N ALA A 58 -9.47 1.32 -0.47
CA ALA A 58 -9.05 0.89 0.86
C ALA A 58 -7.57 0.54 0.87
N MET A 59 -6.95 0.67 2.03
CA MET A 59 -5.52 0.40 2.22
C MET A 59 -5.27 -0.28 3.55
N VAL A 60 -4.31 -1.20 3.58
CA VAL A 60 -3.72 -1.73 4.83
C VAL A 60 -2.20 -1.65 4.76
N LEU A 61 -1.56 -1.37 5.89
CA LEU A 61 -0.12 -1.46 6.07
C LEU A 61 0.17 -2.33 7.29
N ILE A 62 1.06 -3.30 7.12
CA ILE A 62 1.45 -4.26 8.14
C ILE A 62 2.95 -4.12 8.36
N THR A 63 3.37 -3.85 9.60
CA THR A 63 4.79 -3.77 9.96
C THR A 63 5.35 -5.13 10.37
N LYS A 64 6.67 -5.27 10.42
CA LYS A 64 7.35 -6.49 10.90
C LYS A 64 6.98 -6.87 12.35
N GLU A 65 6.62 -5.89 13.18
CA GLU A 65 6.09 -6.10 14.53
C GLU A 65 4.60 -6.50 14.55
N LYS A 66 4.03 -6.82 13.39
CA LYS A 66 2.60 -7.15 13.21
C LYS A 66 1.65 -6.02 13.59
N ILE A 67 2.11 -4.76 13.57
CA ILE A 67 1.21 -3.61 13.77
C ILE A 67 0.47 -3.36 12.46
N ILE A 68 -0.86 -3.35 12.54
CA ILE A 68 -1.75 -3.16 11.40
C ILE A 68 -2.31 -1.74 11.42
N TYR A 69 -2.10 -1.01 10.34
CA TYR A 69 -2.70 0.29 10.08
C TYR A 69 -3.66 0.18 8.91
N VAL A 70 -4.82 0.82 9.02
CA VAL A 70 -5.88 0.77 8.00
C VAL A 70 -6.17 2.17 7.47
N ASN A 71 -6.44 2.27 6.17
CA ASN A 71 -6.88 3.47 5.47
C ASN A 71 -6.01 4.70 5.77
N GLU A 72 -6.57 5.79 6.29
CA GLU A 72 -5.84 7.03 6.52
C GLU A 72 -4.70 6.85 7.52
N MET A 73 -4.83 5.92 8.48
CA MET A 73 -3.73 5.58 9.38
C MET A 73 -2.59 4.88 8.62
N ALA A 74 -2.92 3.99 7.68
CA ALA A 74 -1.93 3.34 6.81
C ALA A 74 -1.22 4.36 5.93
N ARG A 75 -1.98 5.24 5.26
CA ARG A 75 -1.44 6.34 4.44
C ARG A 75 -0.52 7.25 5.24
N ARG A 76 -0.95 7.68 6.44
CA ARG A 76 -0.13 8.51 7.35
C ARG A 76 1.15 7.81 7.77
N LYS A 77 1.07 6.53 8.12
CA LYS A 77 2.25 5.74 8.52
C LYS A 77 3.23 5.60 7.35
N LEU A 78 2.74 5.27 6.16
CA LEU A 78 3.56 5.14 4.95
C LEU A 78 4.22 6.47 4.58
N SER A 79 3.47 7.57 4.60
CA SER A 79 4.00 8.92 4.39
C SER A 79 5.08 9.28 5.40
N LYS A 80 4.90 8.93 6.67
CA LYS A 80 5.93 9.14 7.70
C LYS A 80 7.19 8.30 7.46
N ILE A 81 7.05 7.06 6.99
CA ILE A 81 8.20 6.18 6.71
C ILE A 81 9.02 6.69 5.53
N TRP A 82 8.37 7.07 4.43
CA TRP A 82 9.06 7.54 3.23
C TRP A 82 9.42 9.03 3.24
N GLY A 83 8.84 9.82 4.13
CA GLY A 83 9.11 11.25 4.25
C GLY A 83 8.91 11.98 2.91
N GLU A 84 9.93 12.72 2.49
CA GLU A 84 9.94 13.50 1.25
C GLU A 84 9.78 12.63 -0.01
N SER A 85 10.16 11.35 0.05
CA SER A 85 10.04 10.42 -1.07
C SER A 85 8.62 9.86 -1.24
N TYR A 86 7.68 10.15 -0.34
CA TYR A 86 6.32 9.60 -0.41
C TYR A 86 5.65 9.92 -1.75
N LEU A 87 5.70 11.18 -2.19
CA LEU A 87 5.02 11.63 -3.39
C LEU A 87 5.62 10.98 -4.65
N SER A 88 6.96 10.92 -4.75
CA SER A 88 7.63 10.30 -5.89
C SER A 88 7.37 8.79 -5.94
N ASN A 89 7.43 8.11 -4.79
CA ASN A 89 7.17 6.68 -4.70
C ASN A 89 5.74 6.35 -5.11
N MET A 90 4.75 7.11 -4.64
CA MET A 90 3.35 6.90 -5.03
C MET A 90 3.09 7.19 -6.50
N LYS A 91 3.68 8.26 -7.07
CA LYS A 91 3.57 8.54 -8.51
C LYS A 91 4.13 7.39 -9.37
N MET A 92 5.18 6.72 -8.90
CA MET A 92 5.80 5.60 -9.57
C MET A 92 4.98 4.30 -9.42
N LEU A 93 4.45 4.02 -8.23
CA LEU A 93 3.76 2.76 -7.93
C LEU A 93 2.31 2.72 -8.44
N ILE A 94 1.58 3.85 -8.37
CA ILE A 94 0.15 3.90 -8.69
C ILE A 94 -0.22 3.30 -10.07
N PRO A 95 0.50 3.59 -11.17
CA PRO A 95 0.16 3.01 -12.47
C PRO A 95 0.14 1.48 -12.46
N GLY A 96 1.14 0.85 -11.82
CA GLY A 96 1.21 -0.60 -11.68
C GLY A 96 0.14 -1.17 -10.77
N MET A 97 -0.17 -0.49 -9.65
CA MET A 97 -1.28 -0.87 -8.77
C MET A 97 -2.63 -0.82 -9.52
N ALA A 98 -2.85 0.21 -10.32
CA ALA A 98 -4.06 0.36 -11.12
C ALA A 98 -4.19 -0.71 -12.21
N GLU A 99 -3.07 -1.15 -12.79
CA GLU A 99 -3.03 -2.26 -13.75
C GLU A 99 -3.39 -3.60 -13.09
N GLN A 100 -2.83 -3.88 -11.90
CA GLN A 100 -3.17 -5.07 -11.12
C GLN A 100 -4.67 -5.12 -10.78
N LEU A 101 -5.20 -4.02 -10.24
CA LEU A 101 -6.61 -3.92 -9.86
C LEU A 101 -7.56 -4.04 -11.07
N ALA A 102 -7.16 -3.51 -12.23
CA ALA A 102 -7.94 -3.68 -13.47
C ALA A 102 -8.05 -5.15 -13.90
N HIS A 103 -7.16 -6.02 -13.41
CA HIS A 103 -7.18 -7.46 -13.63
C HIS A 103 -7.71 -8.25 -12.42
N ASN A 104 -8.39 -7.59 -11.47
CA ASN A 104 -8.91 -8.16 -10.22
C ASN A 104 -7.82 -8.77 -9.33
N ILE A 105 -6.60 -8.22 -9.38
CA ILE A 105 -5.49 -8.60 -8.52
C ILE A 105 -5.30 -7.50 -7.48
N ILE A 106 -5.33 -7.87 -6.20
CA ILE A 106 -5.06 -6.92 -5.09
C ILE A 106 -3.62 -6.39 -5.25
N ALA A 107 -3.47 -5.07 -5.15
CA ALA A 107 -2.18 -4.42 -5.31
C ALA A 107 -1.36 -4.50 -4.01
N VAL A 108 -0.54 -5.55 -3.87
CA VAL A 108 0.29 -5.83 -2.69
C VAL A 108 1.74 -5.41 -2.96
N ASN A 109 2.33 -4.65 -2.04
CA ASN A 109 3.67 -4.09 -2.17
C ASN A 109 4.49 -4.39 -0.91
N GLY A 110 5.47 -5.29 -1.04
CA GLY A 110 6.53 -5.48 -0.04
C GLY A 110 7.61 -4.43 -0.19
N VAL A 111 8.03 -3.80 0.91
CA VAL A 111 9.01 -2.72 0.89
C VAL A 111 10.17 -3.04 1.82
N THR A 112 11.37 -3.08 1.24
CA THR A 112 12.63 -3.02 1.98
C THR A 112 13.14 -1.58 1.90
N LEU A 113 13.52 -1.00 3.04
CA LEU A 113 14.16 0.30 3.03
C LEU A 113 15.60 0.12 2.56
N ALA A 114 16.02 0.91 1.58
CA ALA A 114 17.42 0.99 1.16
C ALA A 114 18.24 1.56 2.32
N THR A 115 18.61 0.69 3.26
CA THR A 115 19.51 1.03 4.34
C THR A 115 20.89 1.15 3.68
N SER A 116 21.36 2.39 3.54
CA SER A 116 22.72 2.80 3.15
C SER A 116 23.66 1.68 2.71
N TRP A 117 24.03 1.66 1.42
CA TRP A 117 25.33 1.15 0.98
C TRP A 117 26.44 2.04 1.58
N GLN A 118 26.66 1.92 2.88
CA GLN A 118 27.86 2.35 3.57
C GLN A 118 28.30 1.17 4.41
N SER A 119 29.07 0.28 3.80
CA SER A 119 30.14 -0.50 4.42
C SER A 119 30.75 -1.42 3.37
N SER A 120 31.81 -0.95 2.71
CA SER A 120 33.04 -1.72 2.50
C SER A 120 34.13 -0.68 2.31
N GLN A 121 35.01 -0.60 3.30
CA GLN A 121 36.25 0.17 3.26
C GLN A 121 37.14 -0.30 2.10
#